data_AF-A0A0L6JP96-F1
#
_entry.id   AF-A0A0L6JP96-F1
#
_cell.length_a   1.000
_cell.length_b   1.000
_cell.length_c   1.000
_cell.angle_alpha   90.00
_cell.angle_beta   90.00
_cell.angle_gamma   90.00
#
_symmetry.space_group_name_H-M   'P 1'
#
loop_
_entity.id
_entity.type
_entity.pdbx_description
1 polymer ?
#
loop_
_entity_poly.entity_id
_entity_poly.type
_entity_poly.pdbx_seq_one_letter_code
_entity_poly.pdbx_strand_id
1 'polypeptide(L)'
;MYQHYIPEGLKNIKQVSAGMEHTLVLKNDGSIIGFGMVPFIVPNFFSNEASQSQETGTFTISGFISPDIAGITKSNNAKENFDVELVELKRKMITGQDGYFKFFNVPRNLEGYTIKVTNSCYFERDIPNIIINNTSVELGTIEEPIFMWGGDFYRDNVINMQDLIILAKVLNVDSSDEKYSYVYDLNRDKVIDMKDVFIIARHFCDAREDYGIFGE
;
A
#
# COMPACT_ATOMS: atom_id res chain seq x y z
N MET A 1 9.26 -35.86 6.10
CA MET A 1 8.54 -36.11 4.84
C MET A 1 7.97 -34.77 4.41
N TYR A 2 8.57 -34.08 3.45
CA TYR A 2 8.06 -32.79 2.95
C TYR A 2 7.17 -33.06 1.74
N GLN A 3 5.92 -32.64 1.81
CA GLN A 3 4.94 -32.78 0.75
C GLN A 3 5.16 -31.65 -0.27
N HIS A 4 5.51 -32.00 -1.51
CA HIS A 4 5.62 -31.03 -2.60
C HIS A 4 4.23 -30.74 -3.17
N TYR A 5 3.82 -29.47 -3.17
CA TYR A 5 2.60 -29.00 -3.82
C TYR A 5 2.76 -29.14 -5.34
N ILE A 6 2.02 -30.09 -5.94
CA ILE A 6 1.92 -30.24 -7.39
C ILE A 6 0.66 -29.48 -7.83
N PRO A 7 0.78 -28.43 -8.66
CA PRO A 7 -0.38 -27.71 -9.17
C PRO A 7 -1.31 -28.64 -9.95
N GLU A 8 -2.61 -28.57 -9.68
CA GLU A 8 -3.60 -29.26 -10.51
C GLU A 8 -3.58 -28.72 -11.95
N GLY A 9 -3.85 -29.59 -12.93
CA GLY A 9 -3.96 -29.18 -14.34
C GLY A 9 -2.65 -29.19 -15.15
N LEU A 10 -1.60 -29.87 -14.66
CA LEU A 10 -0.38 -30.15 -15.43
C LEU A 10 -0.64 -31.17 -16.54
N LYS A 11 -1.14 -30.71 -17.69
CA LYS A 11 -1.31 -31.48 -18.93
C LYS A 11 -0.60 -30.79 -20.09
N ASN A 12 -0.35 -31.53 -21.16
CA ASN A 12 0.27 -31.03 -22.39
C ASN A 12 1.64 -30.38 -22.15
N ILE A 13 2.53 -31.09 -21.45
CA ILE A 13 3.86 -30.60 -21.09
C ILE A 13 4.83 -30.89 -22.24
N LYS A 14 5.59 -29.85 -22.62
CA LYS A 14 6.64 -29.92 -23.63
C LYS A 14 8.01 -30.19 -23.01
N GLN A 15 8.32 -29.58 -21.86
CA GLN A 15 9.62 -29.72 -21.18
C GLN A 15 9.50 -29.42 -19.68
N VAL A 16 10.38 -30.02 -18.88
CA VAL A 16 10.51 -29.77 -17.43
C VAL A 16 11.96 -29.50 -17.09
N SER A 17 12.20 -28.52 -16.21
CA SER A 17 13.52 -28.24 -15.60
C SER A 17 13.36 -28.22 -14.08
N ALA A 18 14.13 -29.05 -13.37
CA ALA A 18 14.10 -29.11 -11.92
C ALA A 18 15.39 -28.51 -11.34
N GLY A 19 15.24 -27.48 -10.51
CA GLY A 19 16.28 -26.89 -9.68
C GLY A 19 16.23 -27.42 -8.24
N MET A 20 17.15 -26.95 -7.39
CA MET A 20 17.31 -27.44 -6.01
C MET A 20 16.07 -27.21 -5.13
N GLU A 21 15.35 -26.11 -5.35
CA GLU A 21 14.19 -25.69 -4.54
C GLU A 21 12.94 -25.38 -5.40
N HIS A 22 13.03 -25.50 -6.72
CA HIS A 22 11.96 -25.13 -7.66
C HIS A 22 11.92 -26.01 -8.90
N THR A 23 10.75 -26.14 -9.50
CA THR A 23 10.50 -26.83 -10.78
C THR A 23 9.82 -25.88 -11.75
N LEU A 24 10.31 -25.84 -12.98
CA LEU A 24 9.72 -25.12 -14.10
C LEU A 24 9.18 -26.11 -15.14
N VAL A 25 7.98 -25.86 -15.63
CA VAL A 25 7.30 -26.68 -16.63
C VAL A 25 6.90 -25.81 -17.82
N LEU A 26 7.39 -26.16 -19.01
CA LEU A 26 6.96 -25.57 -20.28
C LEU A 26 5.84 -26.42 -20.87
N LYS A 27 4.69 -25.81 -21.17
CA LYS A 27 3.57 -26.45 -21.86
C LYS A 27 3.72 -26.37 -23.39
N ASN A 28 2.97 -27.22 -24.09
CA ASN A 28 2.92 -27.24 -25.56
C ASN A 28 2.37 -25.94 -26.16
N ASP A 29 1.57 -25.19 -25.40
CA ASP A 29 1.04 -23.86 -25.78
C ASP A 29 2.05 -22.72 -25.59
N GLY A 30 3.25 -23.01 -25.09
CA GLY A 30 4.31 -22.03 -24.86
C GLY A 30 4.29 -21.37 -23.48
N SER A 31 3.29 -21.63 -22.64
CA SER A 31 3.24 -21.10 -21.27
C SER A 31 4.19 -21.86 -20.33
N ILE A 32 4.70 -21.16 -19.30
CA ILE A 32 5.61 -21.73 -18.29
C ILE A 32 4.94 -21.66 -16.91
N ILE A 33 4.94 -22.77 -16.18
CA ILE A 33 4.49 -22.86 -14.79
C ILE A 33 5.71 -23.14 -13.90
N GLY A 34 5.93 -22.30 -12.88
CA GLY A 34 6.91 -22.54 -11.82
C GLY A 34 6.25 -22.92 -10.50
N PHE A 35 6.74 -23.95 -9.83
CA PHE A 35 6.31 -24.32 -8.46
C PHE A 35 7.51 -24.80 -7.63
N GLY A 36 7.53 -24.49 -6.33
CA GLY A 36 8.71 -24.70 -5.47
C GLY A 36 8.60 -24.01 -4.11
N MET A 37 9.68 -24.04 -3.32
CA MET A 37 9.70 -23.63 -1.90
C MET A 37 9.66 -22.10 -1.66
N VAL A 38 9.48 -21.29 -2.71
CA VAL A 38 9.28 -19.84 -2.63
C VAL A 38 8.38 -19.36 -3.78
N PRO A 39 7.57 -18.29 -3.62
CA PRO A 39 6.79 -17.72 -4.72
C PRO A 39 7.73 -17.07 -5.75
N PHE A 40 8.18 -17.86 -6.72
CA PHE A 40 9.03 -17.37 -7.81
C PHE A 40 8.15 -16.84 -8.95
N ILE A 41 8.36 -15.57 -9.31
CA ILE A 41 7.77 -14.92 -10.47
C ILE A 41 8.44 -15.49 -11.73
N VAL A 42 7.69 -16.10 -12.63
CA VAL A 42 8.19 -16.39 -13.99
C VAL A 42 8.05 -15.13 -14.85
N PRO A 43 9.15 -14.54 -15.37
CA PRO A 43 9.05 -13.48 -16.37
C PRO A 43 8.58 -14.10 -17.70
N ASN A 44 7.59 -13.49 -18.33
CA ASN A 44 7.09 -13.90 -19.65
C ASN A 44 8.18 -13.72 -20.72
N PHE A 45 8.74 -14.81 -21.26
CA PHE A 45 9.80 -14.75 -22.27
C PHE A 45 9.40 -15.14 -23.71
N PHE A 46 8.13 -15.47 -24.00
CA PHE A 46 7.73 -15.71 -25.39
C PHE A 46 6.34 -15.13 -25.71
N SER A 47 6.30 -14.12 -26.58
CA SER A 47 5.14 -13.81 -27.41
C SER A 47 5.59 -13.88 -28.85
N ASN A 48 4.97 -14.76 -29.64
CA ASN A 48 5.10 -14.75 -31.09
C ASN A 48 3.76 -14.37 -31.72
N GLU A 49 3.84 -13.23 -32.42
CA GLU A 49 3.03 -12.71 -33.53
C GLU A 49 1.74 -11.90 -33.25
N ALA A 50 1.92 -10.60 -33.45
CA ALA A 50 1.13 -9.71 -34.31
C ALA A 50 -0.37 -9.56 -34.01
N SER A 51 -0.66 -8.72 -33.01
CA SER A 51 -1.80 -7.81 -33.05
C SER A 51 -1.44 -6.55 -32.28
N GLN A 52 -1.21 -5.46 -33.03
CA GLN A 52 -1.16 -4.06 -32.62
C GLN A 52 -0.33 -3.72 -31.37
N SER A 53 0.74 -2.94 -31.59
CA SER A 53 1.57 -2.30 -30.58
C SER A 53 0.77 -1.70 -29.41
N GLN A 54 0.65 -2.45 -28.32
CA GLN A 54 0.88 -1.90 -27.00
C GLN A 54 2.20 -2.50 -26.55
N GLU A 55 3.23 -1.67 -26.48
CA GLU A 55 4.39 -2.00 -25.68
C GLU A 55 3.86 -2.47 -24.32
N THR A 56 3.94 -3.76 -24.02
CA THR A 56 3.68 -4.26 -22.67
C THR A 56 4.88 -3.86 -21.82
N GLY A 57 5.11 -2.56 -21.69
CA GLY A 57 5.94 -2.00 -20.66
C GLY A 57 5.29 -2.41 -19.35
N THR A 58 5.95 -3.31 -18.62
CA THR A 58 5.58 -3.60 -17.25
C THR A 58 5.98 -2.39 -16.43
N PHE A 59 5.08 -1.42 -16.29
CA PHE A 59 5.35 -0.21 -15.52
C PHE A 59 5.16 -0.50 -14.04
N THR A 60 5.81 0.32 -13.22
CA THR A 60 5.67 0.28 -11.77
C THR A 60 5.08 1.58 -11.29
N ILE A 61 4.10 1.50 -10.38
CA ILE A 61 3.72 2.64 -9.55
C ILE A 61 4.36 2.40 -8.18
N SER A 62 5.17 3.33 -7.73
CA SER A 62 5.71 3.32 -6.37
C SER A 62 5.47 4.64 -5.68
N GLY A 63 5.70 4.70 -4.38
CA GLY A 63 5.60 5.93 -3.64
C GLY A 63 5.84 5.74 -2.16
N PHE A 64 5.78 6.84 -1.43
CA PHE A 64 5.92 6.88 0.02
C PHE A 64 4.68 7.52 0.64
N ILE A 65 4.14 6.86 1.66
CA ILE A 65 3.04 7.38 2.49
C ILE A 65 3.60 7.62 3.89
N SER A 66 3.26 8.75 4.47
CA SER A 66 3.62 9.07 5.86
C SER A 66 2.46 9.77 6.54
N PRO A 67 2.22 9.52 7.83
CA PRO A 67 1.36 10.41 8.59
C PRO A 67 2.01 11.80 8.70
N ASP A 68 1.20 12.86 8.75
CA ASP A 68 1.69 14.23 8.97
C ASP A 68 2.00 14.46 10.45
N ILE A 69 3.11 13.86 10.89
CA ILE A 69 3.60 13.95 12.26
C ILE A 69 4.97 14.62 12.25
N ALA A 70 5.09 15.71 13.00
CA ALA A 70 6.36 16.43 13.13
C ALA A 70 7.44 15.55 13.78
N GLY A 71 8.62 15.50 13.17
CA GLY A 71 9.78 14.81 13.73
C GLY A 71 9.78 13.29 13.61
N ILE A 72 8.90 12.71 12.78
CA ILE A 72 8.90 11.26 12.53
C ILE A 72 10.20 10.83 11.83
N THR A 73 10.79 9.73 12.32
CA THR A 73 12.01 9.14 11.74
C THR A 73 11.75 8.52 10.37
N LYS A 74 12.83 8.29 9.58
CA LYS A 74 12.73 7.66 8.24
C LYS A 74 11.97 6.33 8.28
N SER A 75 12.33 5.47 9.24
CA SER A 75 11.58 4.26 9.60
C SER A 75 10.84 4.48 10.91
N ASN A 76 9.52 4.24 10.93
CA ASN A 76 8.68 4.41 12.10
C ASN A 76 7.41 3.55 11.99
N ASN A 77 6.92 3.02 13.12
CA ASN A 77 5.72 2.20 13.18
C ASN A 77 4.44 2.96 12.83
N ALA A 78 4.45 4.30 12.87
CA ALA A 78 3.31 5.09 12.41
C ALA A 78 3.20 5.17 10.87
N LYS A 79 4.23 4.71 10.12
CA LYS A 79 4.23 4.67 8.64
C LYS A 79 3.79 3.32 8.05
N GLU A 80 3.75 2.27 8.88
CA GLU A 80 3.27 0.95 8.46
C GLU A 80 1.74 0.86 8.55
N ASN A 81 1.20 -0.19 7.92
CA ASN A 81 -0.22 -0.55 8.00
C ASN A 81 -1.17 0.44 7.28
N PHE A 82 -0.69 1.19 6.28
CA PHE A 82 -1.60 1.87 5.35
C PHE A 82 -2.00 0.91 4.23
N ASP A 83 -3.31 0.69 4.09
CA ASP A 83 -3.88 -0.08 3.00
C ASP A 83 -3.94 0.79 1.75
N VAL A 84 -3.12 0.45 0.76
CA VAL A 84 -3.05 1.10 -0.54
C VAL A 84 -3.76 0.22 -1.56
N GLU A 85 -4.84 0.73 -2.13
CA GLU A 85 -5.64 0.06 -3.15
C GLU A 85 -5.50 0.79 -4.49
N LEU A 86 -5.12 0.03 -5.52
CA LEU A 86 -5.22 0.46 -6.90
C LEU A 86 -6.60 0.06 -7.42
N VAL A 87 -7.50 1.03 -7.51
CA VAL A 87 -8.96 0.82 -7.63
C VAL A 87 -9.31 0.05 -8.91
N GLU A 88 -8.72 0.43 -10.04
CA GLU A 88 -9.07 -0.11 -11.35
C GLU A 88 -8.61 -1.58 -11.50
N LEU A 89 -7.49 -1.95 -10.88
CA LEU A 89 -6.98 -3.34 -10.91
C LEU A 89 -7.43 -4.17 -9.70
N LYS A 90 -8.14 -3.58 -8.72
CA LYS A 90 -8.53 -4.20 -7.45
C LYS A 90 -7.36 -4.85 -6.71
N ARG A 91 -6.17 -4.25 -6.83
CA ARG A 91 -4.95 -4.72 -6.18
C ARG A 91 -4.72 -3.95 -4.91
N LYS A 92 -4.45 -4.65 -3.82
CA LYS A 92 -4.20 -4.06 -2.51
C LYS A 92 -2.80 -4.40 -2.01
N MET A 93 -2.25 -3.51 -1.21
CA MET A 93 -0.95 -3.62 -0.57
C MET A 93 -1.00 -2.92 0.78
N ILE A 94 -0.16 -3.36 1.71
CA ILE A 94 0.05 -2.68 2.98
C ILE A 94 1.47 -2.09 3.00
N THR A 95 1.62 -0.86 3.49
CA THR A 95 2.94 -0.20 3.64
C THR A 95 3.76 -0.80 4.79
N GLY A 96 5.09 -0.79 4.62
CA GLY A 96 6.06 -1.12 5.68
C GLY A 96 6.42 0.07 6.57
N GLN A 97 7.41 -0.08 7.45
CA GLN A 97 7.85 0.95 8.40
C GLN A 97 8.51 2.18 7.75
N ASP A 98 8.94 2.05 6.50
CA ASP A 98 9.43 3.15 5.67
C ASP A 98 8.30 3.90 4.95
N GLY A 99 7.06 3.40 5.01
CA GLY A 99 5.92 3.95 4.29
C GLY A 99 5.94 3.65 2.79
N TYR A 100 6.85 2.80 2.32
CA TYR A 100 7.00 2.52 0.90
C TYR A 100 5.92 1.56 0.39
N PHE A 101 5.41 1.83 -0.81
CA PHE A 101 4.56 0.91 -1.56
C PHE A 101 5.00 0.81 -3.02
N LYS A 102 4.76 -0.35 -3.63
CA LYS A 102 5.12 -0.60 -5.04
C LYS A 102 4.21 -1.61 -5.73
N PHE A 103 3.46 -1.15 -6.72
CA PHE A 103 2.74 -2.01 -7.65
C PHE A 103 3.61 -2.36 -8.86
N PHE A 104 3.80 -3.65 -9.09
CA PHE A 104 4.50 -4.18 -10.27
C PHE A 104 3.51 -4.52 -11.38
N ASN A 105 3.96 -4.49 -12.63
CA ASN A 105 3.17 -4.90 -13.81
C ASN A 105 1.85 -4.14 -13.91
N VAL A 106 1.88 -2.82 -13.73
CA VAL A 106 0.72 -1.98 -13.98
C VAL A 106 0.66 -1.70 -15.49
N PRO A 107 -0.43 -2.05 -16.19
CA PRO A 107 -0.58 -1.74 -17.61
C PRO A 107 -0.55 -0.23 -17.88
N ARG A 108 -0.29 0.12 -19.14
CA ARG A 108 -0.46 1.50 -19.61
C ARG A 108 -1.92 1.90 -19.47
N ASN A 109 -2.18 3.07 -18.88
CA ASN A 109 -3.51 3.65 -18.81
C ASN A 109 -3.44 5.17 -19.01
N LEU A 110 -4.05 5.62 -20.11
CA LEU A 110 -4.14 7.04 -20.47
C LEU A 110 -5.28 7.76 -19.77
N GLU A 111 -6.29 7.03 -19.28
CA GLU A 111 -7.40 7.58 -18.49
C GLU A 111 -6.97 7.90 -17.05
N GLY A 112 -5.84 7.34 -16.61
CA GLY A 112 -5.30 7.48 -15.27
C GLY A 112 -5.80 6.38 -14.31
N TYR A 113 -4.98 6.11 -13.29
CA TYR A 113 -5.35 5.25 -12.18
C TYR A 113 -5.73 6.09 -10.96
N THR A 114 -6.53 5.49 -10.09
CA THR A 114 -6.89 6.03 -8.79
C THR A 114 -6.29 5.15 -7.70
N ILE A 115 -5.48 5.76 -6.83
CA ILE A 115 -5.00 5.09 -5.63
C ILE A 115 -5.83 5.56 -4.45
N LYS A 116 -6.45 4.60 -3.77
CA LYS A 116 -7.16 4.81 -2.52
C LYS A 116 -6.25 4.37 -1.37
N VAL A 117 -5.96 5.27 -0.44
CA VAL A 117 -5.22 4.99 0.78
C VAL A 117 -6.19 4.99 1.95
N THR A 118 -6.20 3.92 2.73
CA THR A 118 -7.07 3.76 3.90
C THR A 118 -6.28 3.30 5.11
N ASN A 119 -6.68 3.77 6.29
CA ASN A 119 -6.20 3.28 7.58
C ASN A 119 -7.28 3.55 8.63
N SER A 120 -7.40 2.69 9.63
CA SER A 120 -8.46 2.80 10.65
C SER A 120 -8.39 4.05 11.53
N CYS A 121 -7.25 4.75 11.56
CA CYS A 121 -6.99 5.90 12.43
C CYS A 121 -6.80 7.22 11.64
N TYR A 122 -6.87 7.16 10.31
CA TYR A 122 -6.58 8.28 9.41
C TYR A 122 -7.73 8.46 8.43
N PHE A 123 -7.88 9.69 7.91
CA PHE A 123 -8.81 9.92 6.83
C PHE A 123 -8.47 9.08 5.60
N GLU A 124 -9.50 8.53 4.97
CA GLU A 124 -9.34 7.91 3.66
C GLU A 124 -8.97 8.97 2.63
N ARG A 125 -7.95 8.70 1.82
CA ARG A 125 -7.47 9.62 0.79
C ARG A 125 -7.51 8.95 -0.58
N ASP A 126 -8.16 9.61 -1.54
CA ASP A 126 -8.19 9.17 -2.94
C ASP A 126 -7.26 10.07 -3.75
N ILE A 127 -6.35 9.44 -4.51
CA ILE A 127 -5.36 10.09 -5.36
C ILE A 127 -5.70 9.74 -6.82
N PRO A 128 -6.47 10.59 -7.51
CA PRO A 128 -6.86 10.34 -8.89
C PRO A 128 -5.75 10.73 -9.89
N ASN A 129 -6.00 10.47 -11.17
CA ASN A 129 -5.24 11.00 -12.31
C ASN A 129 -3.78 10.53 -12.41
N ILE A 130 -3.47 9.31 -11.94
CA ILE A 130 -2.13 8.73 -12.07
C ILE A 130 -1.98 8.13 -13.47
N ILE A 131 -1.50 8.93 -14.42
CA ILE A 131 -1.36 8.52 -15.82
C ILE A 131 -0.06 7.74 -16.02
N ILE A 132 -0.17 6.53 -16.57
CA ILE A 132 0.98 5.75 -17.01
C ILE A 132 1.01 5.81 -18.53
N ASN A 133 1.98 6.56 -19.06
CA ASN A 133 2.24 6.62 -20.50
C ASN A 133 3.28 5.55 -20.87
N ASN A 134 4.56 5.84 -20.69
CA ASN A 134 5.67 4.95 -21.04
C ASN A 134 6.76 4.90 -19.94
N THR A 135 6.46 5.40 -18.74
CA THR A 135 7.42 5.48 -17.63
C THR A 135 6.77 5.00 -16.35
N SER A 136 7.57 4.39 -15.47
CA SER A 136 7.17 4.16 -14.08
C SER A 136 6.86 5.48 -13.40
N VAL A 137 5.88 5.48 -12.50
CA VAL A 137 5.43 6.65 -11.76
C VAL A 137 5.82 6.48 -10.30
N GLU A 138 6.43 7.51 -9.73
CA GLU A 138 6.73 7.59 -8.31
C GLU A 138 5.89 8.70 -7.67
N LEU A 139 5.15 8.35 -6.62
CA LEU A 139 4.20 9.21 -5.92
C LEU A 139 4.76 9.57 -4.55
N GLY A 140 5.22 10.82 -4.42
CA GLY A 140 5.91 11.28 -3.23
C GLY A 140 7.33 10.73 -3.11
N THR A 141 8.18 11.46 -2.40
CA THR A 141 9.55 11.05 -2.10
C THR A 141 9.70 10.77 -0.61
N ILE A 142 10.89 10.36 -0.19
CA ILE A 142 11.19 10.22 1.25
C ILE A 142 11.09 11.57 1.98
N GLU A 143 11.36 12.69 1.30
CA GLU A 143 11.34 14.03 1.87
C GLU A 143 9.94 14.65 1.82
N GLU A 144 9.20 14.40 0.74
CA GLU A 144 7.82 14.85 0.54
C GLU A 144 6.93 13.64 0.22
N PRO A 145 6.58 12.82 1.23
CA PRO A 145 5.69 11.69 1.04
C PRO A 145 4.23 12.16 0.87
N ILE A 146 3.37 11.24 0.45
CA ILE A 146 1.92 11.44 0.54
C ILE A 146 1.55 11.50 2.02
N PHE A 147 1.18 12.69 2.49
CA PHE A 147 0.77 12.90 3.87
C PHE A 147 -0.64 12.39 4.14
N MET A 148 -0.81 11.71 5.27
CA MET A 148 -2.09 11.23 5.78
C MET A 148 -2.40 11.94 7.10
N TRP A 149 -3.63 12.44 7.22
CA TRP A 149 -4.11 13.14 8.40
C TRP A 149 -4.86 12.19 9.31
N GLY A 150 -4.38 12.09 10.55
CA GLY A 150 -4.94 11.24 11.60
C GLY A 150 -5.82 12.06 12.53
N GLY A 151 -6.84 11.43 13.11
CA GLY A 151 -7.58 12.05 14.20
C GLY A 151 -9.10 12.02 14.11
N ASP A 152 -9.72 11.59 13.01
CA ASP A 152 -11.18 11.42 12.94
C ASP A 152 -11.61 10.10 13.60
N PHE A 153 -11.68 10.14 14.93
CA PHE A 153 -12.11 8.99 15.73
C PHE A 153 -13.63 8.87 15.77
N TYR A 154 -14.35 9.98 15.58
CA TYR A 154 -15.81 9.96 15.53
C TYR A 154 -16.37 9.48 14.18
N ARG A 155 -15.55 9.48 13.14
CA ARG A 155 -15.84 9.02 11.77
C ARG A 155 -16.95 9.83 11.10
N ASP A 156 -16.93 11.14 11.32
CA ASP A 156 -17.83 12.09 10.65
C ASP A 156 -17.17 12.82 9.48
N ASN A 157 -15.93 12.44 9.13
CA ASN A 157 -15.07 13.07 8.12
C ASN A 157 -14.60 14.49 8.48
N VAL A 158 -14.68 14.90 9.75
CA VAL A 158 -14.26 16.23 10.20
C VAL A 158 -13.48 16.14 11.51
N ILE A 159 -12.21 16.58 11.52
CA ILE A 159 -11.43 16.60 12.76
C ILE A 159 -11.86 17.80 13.60
N ASN A 160 -12.50 17.54 14.74
CA ASN A 160 -13.01 18.60 15.61
C ASN A 160 -12.94 18.24 17.11
N MET A 161 -13.63 19.03 17.95
CA MET A 161 -13.63 18.81 19.40
C MET A 161 -14.18 17.43 19.80
N GLN A 162 -15.03 16.84 18.98
CA GLN A 162 -15.61 15.54 19.25
C GLN A 162 -14.54 14.44 19.27
N ASP A 163 -13.58 14.50 18.36
CA ASP A 163 -12.43 13.59 18.32
C ASP A 163 -11.52 13.80 19.53
N LEU A 164 -11.24 15.06 19.86
CA LEU A 164 -10.45 15.40 21.05
C LEU A 164 -11.12 14.92 22.34
N ILE A 165 -12.45 14.98 22.43
CA ILE A 165 -13.19 14.44 23.59
C ILE A 165 -13.09 12.92 23.66
N ILE A 166 -13.06 12.22 22.52
CA ILE A 166 -12.85 10.77 22.47
C ILE A 166 -11.44 10.44 22.99
N LEU A 167 -10.42 11.12 22.46
CA LEU A 167 -9.04 10.94 22.89
C LEU A 167 -8.84 11.28 24.37
N ALA A 168 -9.47 12.35 24.86
CA ALA A 168 -9.36 12.81 26.25
C ALA A 168 -9.81 11.76 27.27
N LYS A 169 -10.69 10.81 26.89
CA LYS A 169 -11.14 9.73 27.78
C LYS A 169 -10.05 8.67 28.04
N VAL A 170 -9.03 8.61 27.20
CA VAL A 170 -7.97 7.60 27.23
C VAL A 170 -6.57 8.23 27.31
N LEU A 171 -6.47 9.50 27.70
CA LEU A 171 -5.19 10.17 27.90
C LEU A 171 -4.41 9.61 29.09
N ASN A 172 -3.08 9.68 28.97
CA ASN A 172 -2.12 9.22 29.96
C ASN A 172 -2.21 7.71 30.23
N VAL A 173 -2.45 6.95 29.15
CA VAL A 173 -2.56 5.50 29.13
C VAL A 173 -1.42 4.95 28.28
N ASP A 174 -0.68 3.97 28.79
CA ASP A 174 0.38 3.29 28.04
C ASP A 174 -0.03 1.87 27.63
N SER A 175 0.75 1.23 26.75
CA SER A 175 0.46 -0.11 26.21
C SER A 175 0.27 -1.25 27.22
N SER A 176 0.59 -1.05 28.51
CA SER A 176 0.34 -2.04 29.56
C SER A 176 -1.04 -1.94 30.20
N ASP A 177 -1.75 -0.82 30.02
CA ASP A 177 -3.09 -0.60 30.56
C ASP A 177 -4.16 -1.19 29.62
N GLU A 178 -5.21 -1.78 30.20
CA GLU A 178 -6.32 -2.39 29.48
C GLU A 178 -7.12 -1.38 28.62
N LYS A 179 -7.06 -0.09 28.98
CA LYS A 179 -7.70 0.99 28.23
C LYS A 179 -6.91 1.40 26.99
N TYR A 180 -5.67 0.93 26.84
CA TYR A 180 -4.85 1.26 25.70
C TYR A 180 -5.46 0.68 24.43
N SER A 181 -5.56 1.52 23.41
CA SER A 181 -5.85 1.09 22.05
C SER A 181 -4.93 1.80 21.11
N TYR A 182 -4.29 1.03 20.23
CA TYR A 182 -3.38 1.54 19.21
C TYR A 182 -4.05 2.54 18.26
N VAL A 183 -5.40 2.57 18.22
CA VAL A 183 -6.17 3.51 17.39
C VAL A 183 -5.97 4.95 17.86
N TYR A 184 -5.80 5.16 19.17
CA TYR A 184 -5.65 6.48 19.77
C TYR A 184 -4.18 6.93 19.90
N ASP A 185 -3.25 5.99 19.71
CA ASP A 185 -1.80 6.22 19.67
C ASP A 185 -1.39 6.46 18.21
N LEU A 186 -1.46 7.72 17.80
CA LEU A 186 -1.27 8.14 16.41
C LEU A 186 0.20 8.11 16.01
N ASN A 187 1.11 8.43 16.94
CA ASN A 187 2.56 8.41 16.70
C ASN A 187 3.19 7.01 16.89
N ARG A 188 2.41 6.04 17.38
CA ARG A 188 2.82 4.65 17.65
C ARG A 188 3.99 4.53 18.61
N ASP A 189 4.09 5.45 19.58
CA ASP A 189 5.11 5.44 20.62
C ASP A 189 4.71 4.60 21.86
N LYS A 190 3.54 3.95 21.81
CA LYS A 190 2.94 3.09 22.83
C LYS A 190 2.41 3.84 24.05
N VAL A 191 2.28 5.15 23.97
CA VAL A 191 1.71 6.00 25.01
C VAL A 191 0.70 6.95 24.39
N ILE A 192 -0.50 7.02 24.95
CA ILE A 192 -1.53 7.97 24.54
C ILE A 192 -1.36 9.22 25.40
N ASP A 193 -0.77 10.27 24.84
CA ASP A 193 -0.47 11.51 25.58
C ASP A 193 -0.77 12.79 24.76
N MET A 194 -0.21 13.91 25.20
CA MET A 194 -0.40 15.20 24.52
C MET A 194 0.22 15.22 23.12
N LYS A 195 1.18 14.34 22.79
CA LYS A 195 1.71 14.24 21.44
C LYS A 195 0.64 13.79 20.45
N ASP A 196 -0.22 12.84 20.83
CA ASP A 196 -1.35 12.43 19.99
C ASP A 196 -2.35 13.57 19.82
N VAL A 197 -2.60 14.33 20.89
CA VAL A 197 -3.44 15.54 20.83
C VAL A 197 -2.86 16.56 19.85
N PHE A 198 -1.54 16.77 19.86
CA PHE A 198 -0.90 17.72 18.93
C PHE A 198 -0.99 17.28 17.47
N ILE A 199 -1.03 15.97 17.19
CA ILE A 199 -1.22 15.45 15.82
C ILE A 199 -2.61 15.83 15.32
N ILE A 200 -3.64 15.61 16.14
CA ILE A 200 -5.03 15.98 15.82
C ILE A 200 -5.16 17.50 15.66
N ALA A 201 -4.54 18.25 16.59
CA ALA A 201 -4.61 19.71 16.61
C ALA A 201 -4.01 20.37 15.34
N ARG A 202 -3.13 19.66 14.62
CA ARG A 202 -2.51 20.15 13.38
C ARG A 202 -3.53 20.30 12.25
N HIS A 203 -4.54 19.44 12.22
CA HIS A 203 -5.62 19.42 11.23
C HIS A 203 -6.97 19.75 11.87
N PHE A 204 -6.95 20.58 12.91
CA PHE A 204 -8.15 20.93 13.63
C PHE A 204 -9.07 21.80 12.77
N CYS A 205 -10.34 21.40 12.66
CA CYS A 205 -11.35 21.94 11.75
C CYS A 205 -11.18 21.56 10.27
N ASP A 206 -10.22 20.72 9.91
CA ASP A 206 -10.10 20.20 8.54
C ASP A 206 -11.08 19.03 8.33
N ALA A 207 -11.66 18.97 7.13
CA ALA A 207 -12.47 17.86 6.66
C ALA A 207 -11.68 16.97 5.68
N ARG A 208 -12.20 15.76 5.41
CA ARG A 208 -11.63 14.87 4.38
C ARG A 208 -11.48 15.57 3.03
N GLU A 209 -12.42 16.44 2.67
CA GLU A 209 -12.43 17.16 1.40
C GLU A 209 -11.33 18.23 1.31
N ASP A 210 -10.77 18.66 2.45
CA ASP A 210 -9.71 19.66 2.49
C ASP A 210 -8.33 19.09 2.11
N TYR A 211 -8.24 17.78 1.84
CA TYR A 211 -7.09 17.22 1.16
C TYR A 211 -6.88 17.93 -0.18
N GLY A 212 -5.77 18.67 -0.28
CA GLY A 212 -5.36 19.30 -1.53
C GLY A 212 -5.21 18.30 -2.68
N ILE A 213 -5.38 18.80 -3.91
CA ILE A 213 -5.16 18.02 -5.13
C ILE A 213 -3.68 17.59 -5.13
N PHE A 214 -3.45 16.28 -5.23
CA PHE A 214 -2.10 15.75 -5.26
C PHE A 214 -1.37 16.21 -6.53
N GLY A 215 -0.28 16.98 -6.37
CA GLY A 215 0.56 17.42 -7.47
C GLY A 215 0.34 18.86 -7.97
N GLU A 216 -0.43 19.68 -7.26
CA GLU A 216 -0.50 21.15 -7.44
C GLU A 216 0.42 21.91 -6.47
#